data_AF-A0A2T7SP23-F1
#
_entry.id   AF-A0A2T7SP23-F1
#
_cell.length_a   1.000
_cell.length_b   1.000
_cell.length_c   1.000
_cell.angle_alpha   90.00
_cell.angle_beta   90.00
_cell.angle_gamma   90.00
#
_symmetry.space_group_name_H-M   'P 1'
#
loop_
_entity.id
_entity.type
_entity.pdbx_description
1 polymer ?
#
loop_
_entity_poly.entity_id
_entity_poly.type
_entity_poly.pdbx_seq_one_letter_code
_entity_poly.pdbx_strand_id
1 'polypeptide(L)'
;MAKQKPPTQISSAQLGYVGPPRTPEPRLFTLERDQDITGVSGTGTVADGVVWPDGTVSIRWRGERPSTVFWESLEDAEAVHGHGGATRFVWAEECC
;
A
#
# COMPACT_ATOMS: atom_id res chain seq x y z
N MET A 1 -51.60 27.00 -40.25
CA MET A 1 -51.11 27.09 -38.86
C MET A 1 -50.10 25.97 -38.63
N ALA A 2 -48.81 26.24 -38.83
CA ALA A 2 -47.75 25.24 -38.65
C ALA A 2 -47.35 25.21 -37.17
N LYS A 3 -47.44 24.04 -36.53
CA LYS A 3 -46.98 23.84 -35.14
C LYS A 3 -45.48 23.62 -35.14
N GLN A 4 -44.72 24.52 -34.53
CA GLN A 4 -43.28 24.37 -34.28
C GLN A 4 -43.07 23.14 -33.37
N LYS A 5 -42.22 22.20 -33.77
CA LYS A 5 -41.77 21.09 -32.91
C LYS A 5 -40.67 21.62 -31.98
N PRO A 6 -40.69 21.33 -30.66
CA PRO A 6 -39.69 21.84 -29.73
C PRO A 6 -38.31 21.24 -30.03
N PRO A 7 -37.20 21.94 -29.71
CA PRO A 7 -35.87 21.42 -29.94
C PRO A 7 -35.60 20.20 -29.06
N THR A 8 -35.13 19.12 -29.67
CA THR A 8 -34.63 17.92 -28.99
C THR A 8 -33.52 18.32 -28.03
N GLN A 9 -33.74 18.11 -26.73
CA GLN A 9 -32.69 18.19 -25.72
C GLN A 9 -31.67 17.09 -26.01
N ILE A 10 -30.45 17.46 -26.40
CA ILE A 10 -29.35 16.50 -26.48
C ILE A 10 -28.90 16.29 -25.03
N SER A 11 -29.25 15.12 -24.46
CA SER A 11 -28.77 14.71 -23.14
C SER A 11 -27.25 14.52 -23.21
N SER A 12 -26.51 15.29 -22.44
CA SER A 12 -25.05 15.30 -22.34
C SER A 12 -24.47 14.13 -21.53
N ALA A 13 -25.17 12.99 -21.48
CA ALA A 13 -24.66 11.77 -20.87
C ALA A 13 -24.11 10.85 -21.97
N GLN A 14 -22.82 10.96 -22.27
CA GLN A 14 -21.88 9.86 -22.53
C GLN A 14 -20.55 10.40 -23.11
N LEU A 15 -19.86 11.30 -22.40
CA LEU A 15 -18.41 11.44 -22.59
C LEU A 15 -17.76 10.78 -21.38
N GLY A 16 -17.23 9.57 -21.58
CA GLY A 16 -16.50 8.85 -20.55
C GLY A 16 -15.33 9.70 -20.08
N TYR A 17 -15.32 10.06 -18.81
CA TYR A 17 -14.16 10.69 -18.18
C TYR A 17 -13.03 9.65 -18.19
N VAL A 18 -12.08 9.82 -19.10
CA VAL A 18 -10.79 9.12 -19.00
C VAL A 18 -10.01 9.90 -17.96
N GLY A 19 -10.07 9.42 -16.71
CA GLY A 19 -9.29 10.02 -15.63
C GLY A 19 -7.79 10.02 -15.95
N PRO A 20 -6.98 10.75 -15.17
CA PRO A 20 -5.53 10.62 -15.28
C PRO A 20 -5.14 9.14 -15.19
N PRO A 21 -4.03 8.72 -15.83
CA PRO A 21 -3.56 7.35 -15.71
C PRO A 21 -3.48 6.99 -14.23
N ARG A 22 -4.04 5.83 -13.84
CA ARG A 22 -3.88 5.35 -12.48
C ARG A 22 -2.37 5.22 -12.23
N THR A 23 -1.84 6.02 -11.31
CA THR A 23 -0.51 5.76 -10.77
C THR A 23 -0.56 4.41 -10.06
N PRO A 24 0.55 3.66 -10.02
CA PRO A 24 0.61 2.45 -9.20
C PRO A 24 0.17 2.79 -7.78
N GLU A 25 -0.61 1.91 -7.16
CA GLU A 25 -1.03 2.09 -5.77
C GLU A 25 0.08 1.60 -4.83
N PRO A 26 0.21 2.16 -3.62
CA PRO A 26 1.13 1.64 -2.61
C PRO A 26 0.78 0.18 -2.24
N ARG A 27 1.80 -0.66 -2.06
CA ARG A 27 1.64 -2.07 -1.66
C ARG A 27 1.88 -2.23 -0.17
N LEU A 28 0.92 -2.82 0.53
CA LEU A 28 0.97 -2.97 1.99
C LEU A 28 1.53 -4.35 2.39
N PHE A 29 2.27 -4.39 3.48
CA PHE A 29 2.73 -5.63 4.10
C PHE A 29 2.78 -5.53 5.62
N THR A 30 2.90 -6.66 6.30
CA THR A 30 3.29 -6.75 7.71
C THR A 30 4.62 -7.48 7.86
N LEU A 31 5.35 -7.19 8.93
CA LEU A 31 6.48 -8.00 9.35
C LEU A 31 6.03 -9.01 10.40
N GLU A 32 6.11 -10.29 10.06
CA GLU A 32 5.80 -11.40 10.94
C GLU A 32 7.09 -11.99 11.51
N ARG A 33 7.23 -11.97 12.84
CA ARG A 33 8.40 -12.50 13.54
C ARG A 33 8.06 -13.84 14.16
N ASP A 34 8.71 -14.89 13.68
CA ASP A 34 8.48 -16.25 14.17
C ASP A 34 9.27 -16.54 15.46
N GLN A 35 10.41 -15.87 15.66
CA GLN A 35 11.27 -16.06 16.85
C GLN A 35 11.77 -14.72 17.41
N ASP A 36 11.63 -14.54 18.72
CA ASP A 36 12.21 -13.41 19.46
C ASP A 36 13.51 -13.83 20.16
N ILE A 37 14.61 -13.79 19.42
CA ILE A 37 15.93 -14.25 19.91
C ILE A 37 16.44 -13.38 21.07
N THR A 38 16.00 -12.12 21.15
CA THR A 38 16.46 -11.17 22.17
C THR A 38 15.57 -11.15 23.42
N GLY A 39 14.34 -11.65 23.33
CA GLY A 39 13.33 -11.57 24.40
C GLY A 39 12.78 -10.16 24.64
N VAL A 40 13.09 -9.20 23.77
CA VAL A 40 12.68 -7.78 23.89
C VAL A 40 11.51 -7.46 22.98
N SER A 41 11.38 -8.18 21.87
CA SER A 41 10.60 -7.75 20.71
C SER A 41 9.24 -8.44 20.58
N GLY A 42 9.09 -9.61 21.19
CA GLY A 42 7.95 -10.50 20.98
C GLY A 42 7.94 -11.18 19.60
N THR A 43 6.94 -12.05 19.42
CA THR A 43 6.65 -12.77 18.18
C THR A 43 5.30 -12.30 17.58
N GLY A 44 5.02 -12.68 16.34
CA GLY A 44 3.84 -12.28 15.58
C GLY A 44 4.04 -11.00 14.77
N THR A 45 2.96 -10.25 14.54
CA THR A 45 3.02 -9.03 13.73
C THR A 45 3.71 -7.88 14.47
N VAL A 46 4.97 -7.63 14.13
CA VAL A 46 5.82 -6.64 14.82
C VAL A 46 5.87 -5.28 14.13
N ALA A 47 5.48 -5.20 12.86
CA ALA A 47 5.42 -3.94 12.13
C ALA A 47 4.41 -3.96 10.98
N ASP A 48 3.96 -2.77 10.60
CA ASP A 48 3.23 -2.49 9.35
C ASP A 48 4.20 -1.85 8.35
N GLY A 49 4.00 -2.11 7.06
CA GLY A 49 4.86 -1.59 6.01
C GLY A 49 4.11 -1.21 4.74
N VAL A 50 4.69 -0.25 4.02
CA VAL A 50 4.21 0.23 2.72
C VAL A 50 5.39 0.32 1.77
N VAL A 51 5.26 -0.26 0.58
CA VAL A 51 6.12 0.05 -0.57
C VAL A 51 5.40 1.05 -1.45
N TRP A 52 6.01 2.21 -1.64
CA TRP A 52 5.48 3.30 -2.43
C TRP A 52 5.72 3.05 -3.93
N PRO A 53 4.95 3.71 -4.82
CA PRO A 53 5.09 3.55 -6.27
C PRO A 53 6.48 3.92 -6.82
N ASP A 54 7.24 4.74 -6.09
CA ASP A 54 8.62 5.11 -6.43
C ASP A 54 9.67 4.09 -5.96
N GLY A 55 9.24 3.01 -5.28
CA GLY A 55 10.11 1.96 -4.76
C GLY A 55 10.59 2.17 -3.32
N THR A 56 10.38 3.36 -2.76
CA THR A 56 10.73 3.64 -1.36
C THR A 56 9.81 2.88 -0.40
N VAL A 57 10.29 2.63 0.82
CA VAL A 57 9.56 1.86 1.83
C VAL A 57 9.44 2.64 3.12
N SER A 58 8.26 2.59 3.74
CA SER A 58 8.06 3.00 5.14
C SER A 58 7.65 1.82 5.99
N ILE A 59 8.23 1.72 7.19
CA ILE A 59 7.90 0.67 8.17
C ILE A 59 7.55 1.33 9.50
N ARG A 60 6.38 0.97 10.04
CA ARG A 60 5.90 1.37 11.36
C ARG A 60 6.03 0.20 12.33
N TRP A 61 7.01 0.29 13.23
CA TRP A 61 7.19 -0.68 14.31
C TRP A 61 6.11 -0.52 15.37
N ARG A 62 5.57 -1.65 15.82
CA ARG A 62 4.56 -1.75 16.89
C ARG A 62 5.23 -1.96 18.25
N GLY A 63 4.44 -1.97 19.33
CA GLY A 63 4.88 -2.23 20.70
C GLY A 63 4.99 -0.98 21.57
N GLU A 64 5.65 -1.11 22.74
CA GLU A 64 5.72 -0.06 23.76
C GLU A 64 6.49 1.20 23.32
N ARG A 65 7.44 1.04 22.41
CA ARG A 65 8.30 2.11 21.90
C ARG A 65 8.21 2.15 20.37
N PRO A 66 7.10 2.63 19.81
CA PRO A 66 6.87 2.56 18.38
C PRO A 66 7.73 3.58 17.64
N SER A 67 8.25 3.19 16.47
CA SER A 67 9.09 4.02 15.62
C SER A 67 8.70 3.87 14.15
N THR A 68 9.07 4.85 13.34
CA THR A 68 8.89 4.78 11.89
C THR A 68 10.25 4.94 11.23
N VAL A 69 10.54 4.08 10.26
CA VAL A 69 11.78 4.12 9.47
C VAL A 69 11.45 4.14 7.99
N PHE A 70 12.34 4.73 7.21
CA PHE A 70 12.23 4.86 5.77
C PHE A 70 13.44 4.23 5.10
N TRP A 71 13.21 3.60 3.95
CA TRP A 71 14.23 2.95 3.14
C TRP A 71 14.07 3.39 1.68
N GLU A 72 15.18 3.47 0.96
CA GLU A 72 15.19 3.77 -0.48
C GLU A 72 14.65 2.60 -1.30
N SER A 73 14.77 1.37 -0.79
CA SER A 73 14.33 0.16 -1.47
C SER A 73 13.81 -0.92 -0.51
N LEU A 74 12.99 -1.84 -1.06
CA LEU A 74 12.56 -3.04 -0.34
C LEU A 74 13.73 -3.99 -0.04
N GLU A 75 14.70 -4.07 -0.94
CA GLU A 75 15.89 -4.93 -0.77
C GLU A 75 16.69 -4.51 0.47
N ASP A 76 16.91 -3.20 0.66
CA ASP A 76 17.63 -2.69 1.84
C ASP A 76 16.85 -2.97 3.14
N ALA A 77 15.53 -2.80 3.11
CA ALA A 77 14.66 -3.12 4.24
C ALA A 77 14.70 -4.61 4.60
N GLU A 78 14.66 -5.49 3.60
CA GLU A 78 14.76 -6.95 3.77
C GLU A 78 16.13 -7.38 4.27
N ALA A 79 17.21 -6.80 3.73
CA ALA A 79 18.57 -7.11 4.14
C ALA A 79 18.81 -6.83 5.64
N VAL A 80 18.24 -5.73 6.16
CA VAL A 80 18.39 -5.35 7.56
C VAL A 80 17.39 -6.05 8.47
N HIS A 81 16.13 -6.25 8.03
CA HIS A 81 15.06 -6.73 8.91
C HIS A 81 14.68 -8.19 8.72
N GLY A 82 15.07 -8.84 7.63
CA GLY A 82 14.76 -10.25 7.36
C GLY A 82 15.42 -11.22 8.33
N HIS A 83 16.56 -10.84 8.94
CA HIS A 83 17.31 -11.64 9.94
C HIS A 83 17.48 -13.12 9.52
N GLY A 84 17.89 -13.37 8.27
CA GLY A 84 18.08 -14.73 7.75
C GLY A 84 16.81 -15.58 7.67
N GLY A 85 15.63 -14.93 7.57
CA GLY A 85 14.33 -15.57 7.50
C GLY A 85 13.56 -15.60 8.83
N ALA A 86 14.13 -15.09 9.92
CA ALA A 86 13.44 -15.04 11.21
C ALA A 86 12.31 -13.99 11.28
N THR A 87 12.29 -13.04 10.33
CA THR A 87 11.17 -12.12 10.13
C THR A 87 10.76 -12.13 8.66
N ARG A 88 9.47 -12.31 8.39
CA ARG A 88 8.89 -12.48 7.05
C ARG A 88 8.03 -11.28 6.67
N PHE A 89 8.12 -10.85 5.42
CA PHE A 89 7.25 -9.82 4.85
C PHE A 89 5.99 -10.50 4.33
N VAL A 90 4.84 -10.24 4.95
CA VAL A 90 3.54 -10.81 4.58
C VAL A 90 2.72 -9.72 3.90
N TRP A 91 2.47 -9.89 2.61
CA TRP A 91 1.76 -8.91 1.80
C TRP A 91 0.26 -8.94 2.07
N ALA A 92 -0.37 -7.78 2.13
CA ALA A 92 -1.81 -7.70 2.07
C ALA A 92 -2.24 -8.18 0.67
N GLU A 93 -3.19 -9.12 0.62
CA GLU A 93 -3.87 -9.47 -0.62
C GLU A 93 -4.43 -8.18 -1.23
N GLU A 94 -4.23 -8.01 -2.54
CA GLU A 94 -4.75 -6.86 -3.27
C GLU A 94 -6.27 -6.87 -3.12
N CYS A 95 -6.82 -5.96 -2.30
CA CYS A 95 -8.26 -5.74 -2.29
C CYS A 95 -8.68 -5.32 -3.69
N CYS A 96 -9.54 -6.15 -4.29
CA CYS A 96 -10.07 -6.04 -5.65
C CYS A 96 -10.71 -4.68 -5.96
#